data_AF-A0A1H9T8A2-F1
#
_entry.id   AF-A0A1H9T8A2-F1
#
_cell.length_a   1.000
_cell.length_b   1.000
_cell.length_c   1.000
_cell.angle_alpha   90.00
_cell.angle_beta   90.00
_cell.angle_gamma   90.00
#
_symmetry.space_group_name_H-M   'P 1'
#
loop_
_entity.id
_entity.type
_entity.pdbx_description
1 polymer ?
#
loop_
_entity_poly.entity_id
_entity_poly.type
_entity_poly.pdbx_seq_one_letter_code
_entity_poly.pdbx_strand_id
1 'polypeptide(L)'
;MREFDEPSRAAGPGVVADGPVGNPTVLVIDPAGEALHDAIPATWRDLTDRLRIVWLRVPAAPGWQSTVDAVLTRHRDDVQPVLDVVTSGPIAADVVDLVRRHESLVRSVLLVDPEVDVDDDFARVVVRSHDAADDRIPPPLPLGHPDVVFGVVEELNRME
;
A
#
# COMPACT_ATOMS: atom_id res chain seq x y z
N MET A 1 -4.63 10.96 34.31
CA MET A 1 -4.17 9.99 33.31
C MET A 1 -5.15 10.11 32.15
N ARG A 2 -4.78 10.75 31.04
CA ARG A 2 -5.64 10.85 29.86
C ARG A 2 -5.44 9.55 29.08
N GLU A 3 -6.44 8.70 29.06
CA GLU A 3 -6.58 7.65 28.05
C GLU A 3 -6.80 8.38 26.72
N PHE A 4 -5.78 8.37 25.87
CA PHE A 4 -5.96 8.67 24.47
C PHE A 4 -6.60 7.41 23.88
N ASP A 5 -7.93 7.40 23.79
CA ASP A 5 -8.64 6.52 22.86
C ASP A 5 -8.13 6.90 21.47
N GLU A 6 -7.05 6.25 21.02
CA GLU A 6 -6.74 6.25 19.59
C GLU A 6 -8.01 5.76 18.89
N PRO A 7 -8.59 6.53 17.95
CA PRO A 7 -9.73 6.05 17.19
C PRO A 7 -9.36 4.69 16.62
N SER A 8 -10.20 3.68 16.87
CA SER A 8 -9.84 2.31 16.51
C SER A 8 -9.46 2.28 15.03
N ARG A 9 -8.30 1.71 14.71
CA ARG A 9 -7.82 1.57 13.33
C ARG A 9 -8.78 0.73 12.44
N ALA A 10 -9.79 0.12 13.08
CA ALA A 10 -10.91 -0.57 12.47
C ALA A 10 -12.14 0.33 12.20
N ALA A 11 -12.17 1.58 12.66
CA ALA A 11 -13.27 2.52 12.45
C ALA A 11 -13.14 3.24 11.10
N GLY A 12 -13.82 2.71 10.08
CA GLY A 12 -13.94 3.30 8.74
C GLY A 12 -14.10 2.25 7.64
N PRO A 13 -14.35 2.64 6.39
CA PRO A 13 -14.46 1.73 5.25
C PRO A 13 -13.13 1.00 5.01
N GLY A 14 -13.14 -0.33 4.96
CA GLY A 14 -11.93 -1.13 4.73
C GLY A 14 -11.17 -0.77 3.45
N VAL A 15 -11.82 -0.13 2.47
CA VAL A 15 -11.20 0.37 1.24
C VAL A 15 -11.65 1.80 0.95
N VAL A 16 -10.71 2.67 0.61
CA VAL A 16 -10.93 4.04 0.13
C VAL A 16 -10.25 4.19 -1.22
N ALA A 17 -10.83 4.95 -2.15
CA ALA A 17 -10.19 5.24 -3.43
C ALA A 17 -10.25 6.73 -3.77
N ASP A 18 -9.16 7.26 -4.32
CA ASP A 18 -9.05 8.65 -4.74
C ASP A 18 -8.31 8.74 -6.10
N GLY A 19 -8.56 9.82 -6.84
CA GLY A 19 -8.04 10.04 -8.20
C GLY A 19 -8.93 9.53 -9.35
N PRO A 20 -8.72 10.03 -10.59
CA PRO A 20 -9.55 9.73 -11.75
C PRO A 20 -9.63 8.24 -12.11
N VAL A 21 -10.80 7.80 -12.53
CA VAL A 21 -10.97 6.48 -13.15
C VAL A 21 -10.27 6.46 -14.50
N GLY A 22 -9.49 5.42 -14.78
CA GLY A 22 -8.72 5.25 -16.02
C GLY A 22 -7.27 5.69 -15.92
N ASN A 23 -6.87 6.37 -14.83
CA ASN A 23 -5.46 6.60 -14.52
C ASN A 23 -4.77 5.31 -14.06
N PRO A 24 -3.43 5.21 -14.21
CA PRO A 24 -2.66 4.12 -13.61
C PRO A 24 -2.99 3.98 -12.13
N THR A 25 -3.26 2.74 -11.70
CA THR A 25 -3.78 2.47 -10.37
C THR A 25 -2.70 1.89 -9.45
N VAL A 26 -2.55 2.50 -8.28
CA VAL A 26 -1.71 2.02 -7.18
C VAL A 26 -2.62 1.48 -6.08
N LEU A 27 -2.50 0.18 -5.80
CA LEU A 27 -3.18 -0.48 -4.69
C LEU A 27 -2.27 -0.49 -3.46
N VAL A 28 -2.60 0.31 -2.46
CA VAL A 28 -1.91 0.34 -1.17
C VAL A 28 -2.61 -0.62 -0.21
N ILE A 29 -1.88 -1.62 0.28
CA ILE A 29 -2.34 -2.56 1.32
C ILE A 29 -1.65 -2.15 2.62
N ASP A 30 -2.43 -1.53 3.49
CA ASP A 30 -1.95 -0.88 4.71
C ASP A 30 -2.19 -1.77 5.94
N PRO A 31 -1.13 -2.42 6.48
CA PRO A 31 -1.22 -3.24 7.69
C PRO A 31 -1.45 -2.41 8.96
N ALA A 32 -0.99 -1.15 8.98
CA ALA A 32 -1.07 -0.29 10.15
C ALA A 32 -2.44 0.41 10.28
N GLY A 33 -3.20 0.52 9.18
CA GLY A 33 -4.51 1.17 9.15
C GLY A 33 -4.43 2.69 9.36
N GLU A 34 -3.42 3.33 8.78
CA GLU A 34 -3.08 4.75 8.95
C GLU A 34 -4.11 5.72 8.41
N ALA A 35 -4.86 5.30 7.38
CA ALA A 35 -5.88 6.17 6.81
C ALA A 35 -6.94 6.48 7.87
N LEU A 36 -7.02 7.75 8.29
CA LEU A 36 -8.05 8.26 9.19
C LEU A 36 -9.34 8.51 8.40
N HIS A 37 -10.48 8.01 8.91
CA HIS A 37 -11.81 8.20 8.30
C HIS A 37 -11.98 7.56 6.90
N ASP A 38 -12.58 8.29 5.96
CA ASP A 38 -12.96 7.86 4.60
C ASP A 38 -12.01 8.45 3.52
N ALA A 39 -10.78 8.82 3.90
CA ALA A 39 -9.83 9.50 3.00
C ALA A 39 -8.42 8.88 3.05
N ILE A 40 -7.68 8.98 1.95
CA ILE A 40 -6.27 8.60 1.90
C ILE A 40 -5.39 9.59 2.70
N PRO A 41 -4.20 9.18 3.18
CA PRO A 41 -3.27 10.08 3.87
C PRO A 41 -2.91 11.30 3.01
N ALA A 42 -2.72 12.46 3.67
CA ALA A 42 -2.50 13.72 2.99
C ALA A 42 -1.28 13.72 2.06
N THR A 43 -0.23 12.98 2.43
CA THR A 43 1.02 12.84 1.67
C THR A 43 0.83 12.17 0.30
N TRP A 44 -0.26 11.42 0.10
CA TRP A 44 -0.59 10.78 -1.17
C TRP A 44 -1.49 11.62 -2.06
N ARG A 45 -2.13 12.68 -1.52
CA ARG A 45 -3.17 13.44 -2.24
C ARG A 45 -2.61 14.16 -3.46
N ASP A 46 -1.38 14.65 -3.40
CA ASP A 46 -0.76 15.34 -4.54
C ASP A 46 -0.50 14.39 -5.72
N LEU A 47 -0.55 13.07 -5.50
CA LEU A 47 -0.39 12.07 -6.56
C LEU A 47 -1.69 11.78 -7.33
N THR A 48 -2.85 12.15 -6.77
CA THR A 48 -4.15 11.73 -7.31
C THR A 48 -4.54 12.45 -8.60
N ASP A 49 -3.84 13.52 -8.97
CA ASP A 49 -3.97 14.14 -10.29
C ASP A 49 -3.50 13.21 -11.42
N ARG A 50 -2.52 12.34 -11.14
CA ARG A 50 -1.89 11.43 -12.12
C ARG A 50 -2.22 9.96 -11.89
N LEU A 51 -2.46 9.58 -10.65
CA LEU A 51 -2.65 8.19 -10.24
C LEU A 51 -4.04 8.01 -9.65
N ARG A 52 -4.57 6.80 -9.79
CA ARG A 52 -5.68 6.34 -8.97
C ARG A 52 -5.13 5.57 -7.78
N ILE A 53 -5.37 6.05 -6.56
CA ILE A 53 -4.92 5.39 -5.34
C ILE A 53 -6.07 4.61 -4.75
N VAL A 54 -5.91 3.30 -4.58
CA VAL A 54 -6.84 2.42 -3.85
C VAL A 54 -6.17 2.02 -2.54
N TRP A 55 -6.68 2.50 -1.42
CA TRP A 55 -6.13 2.27 -0.09
C TRP A 55 -6.97 1.24 0.67
N LEU A 56 -6.40 0.07 0.90
CA LEU A 56 -6.99 -0.99 1.71
C LEU A 56 -6.38 -0.98 3.11
N ARG A 57 -7.21 -0.84 4.14
CA ARG A 57 -6.80 -0.96 5.55
C ARG A 57 -7.02 -2.37 6.05
N VAL A 58 -5.96 -3.12 6.28
CA VAL A 58 -6.07 -4.52 6.76
C VAL A 58 -6.82 -4.63 8.10
N PRO A 59 -6.56 -3.78 9.12
CA PRO A 59 -7.30 -3.87 10.38
C PRO A 59 -8.81 -3.65 10.25
N ALA A 60 -9.26 -2.91 9.22
CA ALA A 60 -10.67 -2.63 8.93
C ALA A 60 -11.27 -3.57 7.86
N ALA A 61 -10.48 -4.49 7.31
CA ALA A 61 -10.86 -5.43 6.27
C ALA A 61 -10.53 -6.88 6.68
N PRO A 62 -11.30 -7.49 7.61
CA PRO A 62 -11.13 -8.90 7.92
C PRO A 62 -11.32 -9.75 6.66
N GLY A 63 -10.33 -10.60 6.33
CA GLY A 63 -10.30 -11.32 5.05
C GLY A 63 -9.82 -10.47 3.87
N TRP A 64 -9.01 -9.43 4.11
CA TRP A 64 -8.45 -8.52 3.11
C TRP A 64 -7.92 -9.21 1.84
N GLN A 65 -7.39 -10.43 1.94
CA GLN A 65 -6.94 -11.22 0.80
C GLN A 65 -8.05 -11.42 -0.24
N SER A 66 -9.27 -11.75 0.18
CA SER A 66 -10.43 -11.86 -0.71
C SER A 66 -10.86 -10.51 -1.29
N THR A 67 -10.67 -9.42 -0.53
CA THR A 67 -10.91 -8.07 -1.04
C THR A 67 -9.91 -7.69 -2.13
N VAL A 68 -8.63 -7.96 -1.91
CA VAL A 68 -7.58 -7.72 -2.92
C VAL A 68 -7.81 -8.60 -4.14
N ASP A 69 -8.13 -9.88 -3.97
CA ASP A 69 -8.48 -10.80 -5.06
C ASP A 69 -9.63 -10.26 -5.91
N ALA A 70 -10.68 -9.73 -5.28
CA ALA A 70 -11.81 -9.09 -5.97
C ALA A 70 -11.41 -7.80 -6.70
N VAL A 71 -10.52 -6.98 -6.11
CA VAL A 71 -9.99 -5.76 -6.75
C VAL A 71 -9.16 -6.12 -7.98
N LEU A 72 -8.18 -7.02 -7.84
CA LEU A 72 -7.34 -7.50 -8.94
C LEU A 72 -8.21 -8.08 -10.07
N THR A 73 -9.16 -8.95 -9.73
CA THR A 73 -10.08 -9.56 -10.71
C THR A 73 -10.91 -8.53 -11.46
N ARG A 74 -11.36 -7.46 -10.79
CA ARG A 74 -12.15 -6.39 -11.40
C ARG A 74 -11.33 -5.55 -12.40
N HIS A 75 -10.04 -5.36 -12.13
CA HIS A 75 -9.14 -4.61 -13.01
C HIS A 75 -8.69 -5.39 -14.24
N ARG A 76 -9.00 -6.69 -14.33
CA ARG A 76 -8.66 -7.53 -15.48
C ARG A 76 -9.20 -7.01 -16.81
N ASP A 77 -10.37 -6.39 -16.80
CA ASP A 77 -11.05 -5.89 -17.99
C ASP A 77 -10.74 -4.40 -18.30
N ASP A 78 -9.90 -3.75 -17.49
CA ASP A 78 -9.52 -2.36 -17.71
C ASP A 78 -8.53 -2.21 -18.88
N VAL A 79 -8.56 -1.05 -19.53
CA VAL A 79 -7.67 -0.72 -20.67
C VAL A 79 -6.18 -0.77 -20.26
N GLN A 80 -5.88 -0.49 -19.00
CA GLN A 80 -4.58 -0.73 -18.38
C GLN A 80 -4.75 -1.66 -17.17
N PRO A 81 -4.63 -2.98 -17.38
CA PRO A 81 -4.95 -3.96 -16.34
C PRO A 81 -3.83 -4.15 -15.31
N VAL A 82 -2.64 -3.59 -15.55
CA VAL A 82 -1.48 -3.77 -14.67
C VAL A 82 -1.44 -2.70 -13.59
N LEU A 83 -1.37 -3.16 -12.34
CA LEU A 83 -1.40 -2.36 -11.13
C LEU A 83 -0.02 -2.35 -10.47
N ASP A 84 0.30 -1.29 -9.74
CA ASP A 84 1.38 -1.35 -8.75
C ASP A 84 0.78 -1.57 -7.38
N VAL A 85 1.37 -2.47 -6.60
CA VAL A 85 0.95 -2.78 -5.24
C VAL A 85 1.96 -2.21 -4.26
N VAL A 86 1.52 -1.57 -3.19
CA VAL A 86 2.38 -1.05 -2.12
C VAL A 86 1.97 -1.71 -0.81
N THR A 87 2.94 -2.20 -0.04
CA THR A 87 2.69 -2.76 1.30
C THR A 87 3.90 -2.60 2.21
N SER A 88 3.74 -2.87 3.49
CA SER A 88 4.83 -2.83 4.46
C SER A 88 4.95 -4.08 5.33
N GLY A 89 6.17 -4.26 5.87
CA GLY A 89 6.54 -5.15 6.98
C GLY A 89 5.73 -6.44 7.13
N PRO A 90 4.80 -6.48 8.09
CA PRO A 90 4.27 -7.72 8.67
C PRO A 90 3.44 -8.57 7.72
N ILE A 91 2.99 -8.02 6.59
CA ILE A 91 2.17 -8.73 5.61
C ILE A 91 2.83 -8.82 4.24
N ALA A 92 4.08 -8.37 4.11
CA ALA A 92 4.79 -8.34 2.83
C ALA A 92 4.83 -9.74 2.16
N ALA A 93 5.12 -10.78 2.94
CA ALA A 93 5.11 -12.16 2.47
C ALA A 93 3.75 -12.59 1.91
N ASP A 94 2.68 -12.34 2.67
CA ASP A 94 1.31 -12.71 2.28
C ASP A 94 0.86 -11.95 1.02
N VAL A 95 1.24 -10.69 0.88
CA VAL A 95 0.94 -9.88 -0.30
C VAL A 95 1.68 -10.43 -1.52
N VAL A 96 2.97 -10.75 -1.39
CA VAL A 96 3.74 -11.35 -2.49
C VAL A 96 3.12 -12.68 -2.92
N ASP A 97 2.76 -13.56 -1.98
CA ASP A 97 2.12 -14.84 -2.28
C ASP A 97 0.74 -14.70 -2.93
N LEU A 98 -0.01 -13.65 -2.58
CA LEU A 98 -1.26 -13.30 -3.25
C LEU A 98 -1.03 -12.80 -4.68
N VAL A 99 -0.03 -11.94 -4.88
CA VAL A 99 0.33 -11.37 -6.18
C VAL A 99 0.89 -12.43 -7.12
N ARG A 100 1.66 -13.42 -6.64
CA ARG A 100 2.10 -14.57 -7.46
C ARG A 100 0.94 -15.27 -8.17
N ARG A 101 -0.26 -15.28 -7.58
CA ARG A 101 -1.47 -15.87 -8.21
C ARG A 101 -2.10 -14.97 -9.27
N HIS A 102 -1.68 -13.71 -9.35
CA HIS A 102 -2.24 -12.64 -10.18
C HIS A 102 -1.15 -11.84 -10.92
N GLU A 103 0.02 -12.43 -11.16
CA GLU A 103 1.19 -11.72 -11.66
C GLU A 103 0.93 -11.00 -13.00
N SER A 104 0.05 -11.56 -13.85
CA SER A 104 -0.33 -10.93 -15.12
C SER A 104 -1.11 -9.61 -14.99
N LEU A 105 -1.58 -9.29 -13.79
CA LEU A 105 -2.34 -8.07 -13.45
C LEU A 105 -1.53 -7.10 -12.59
N VAL A 106 -0.31 -7.46 -12.21
CA VAL A 106 0.52 -6.64 -11.32
C VAL A 106 1.84 -6.34 -12.01
N ARG A 107 2.09 -5.06 -12.25
CA ARG A 107 3.36 -4.56 -12.79
C ARG A 107 4.47 -4.68 -11.77
N SER A 108 4.20 -4.27 -10.53
CA SER A 108 5.19 -4.25 -9.46
C SER A 108 4.57 -4.38 -8.08
N VAL A 109 5.36 -4.88 -7.12
CA VAL A 109 5.08 -4.85 -5.69
C VAL A 109 6.18 -4.05 -5.00
N LEU A 110 5.84 -2.88 -4.49
CA LEU A 110 6.73 -1.96 -3.79
C LEU A 110 6.63 -2.24 -2.28
N LEU A 111 7.74 -2.71 -1.71
CA LEU A 111 7.84 -3.15 -0.34
C LEU A 111 8.53 -2.09 0.52
N VAL A 112 7.90 -1.75 1.63
CA VAL A 112 8.43 -0.86 2.66
C VAL A 112 8.77 -1.70 3.87
N ASP A 113 10.06 -1.74 4.22
CA ASP A 113 10.54 -2.44 5.42
C ASP A 113 10.04 -3.90 5.53
N PRO A 114 10.11 -4.72 4.46
CA PRO A 114 9.59 -6.09 4.52
C PRO A 114 10.34 -6.89 5.58
N GLU A 115 9.61 -7.65 6.39
CA GLU A 115 10.17 -8.53 7.44
C GLU A 115 10.81 -9.80 6.85
N VAL A 116 10.58 -10.05 5.57
CA VAL A 116 11.12 -11.18 4.81
C VAL A 116 11.94 -10.69 3.64
N ASP A 117 12.93 -11.48 3.24
CA ASP A 117 13.59 -11.29 1.96
C ASP A 117 12.67 -11.81 0.84
N VAL A 118 12.50 -10.98 -0.19
CA VAL A 118 11.67 -11.26 -1.36
C VAL A 118 12.57 -11.17 -2.59
N ASP A 119 12.55 -12.21 -3.42
CA ASP A 119 13.42 -12.38 -4.61
C ASP A 119 12.61 -12.53 -5.90
N ASP A 120 11.35 -12.12 -5.88
CA ASP A 120 10.48 -12.15 -7.05
C ASP A 120 10.81 -11.00 -8.01
N ASP A 121 10.80 -11.27 -9.32
CA ASP A 121 11.14 -10.30 -10.36
C ASP A 121 10.22 -9.07 -10.35
N PHE A 122 8.98 -9.20 -9.89
CA PHE A 122 8.01 -8.11 -9.76
C PHE A 122 8.11 -7.35 -8.43
N ALA A 123 8.88 -7.84 -7.44
CA ALA A 123 8.98 -7.23 -6.13
C ALA A 123 10.20 -6.31 -6.01
N ARG A 124 10.02 -5.14 -5.40
CA ARG A 124 11.08 -4.14 -5.20
C ARG A 124 10.97 -3.58 -3.79
N VAL A 125 12.07 -3.61 -3.05
CA VAL A 125 12.14 -2.92 -1.75
C VAL A 125 12.47 -1.46 -2.00
N VAL A 126 11.52 -0.56 -1.73
CA VAL A 126 11.66 0.88 -2.01
C VAL A 126 12.13 1.67 -0.79
N VAL A 127 11.89 1.14 0.41
CA VAL A 127 12.37 1.71 1.67
C VAL A 127 12.85 0.58 2.58
N ARG A 128 14.04 0.79 3.18
CA ARG A 128 14.54 0.05 4.33
C ARG A 128 14.97 1.03 5.43
N SER A 129 14.06 1.32 6.34
CA SER A 129 14.32 1.98 7.60
C SER A 129 15.06 1.03 8.55
N HIS A 130 15.88 1.60 9.40
CA HIS A 130 16.69 0.88 10.38
C HIS A 130 16.28 1.38 11.75
N ASP A 131 16.31 0.52 12.76
CA ASP A 131 16.04 0.93 14.14
C ASP A 131 17.30 1.59 14.71
N ALA A 132 17.41 2.93 14.64
CA ALA A 132 18.43 3.67 15.35
C ALA A 132 17.91 4.09 16.73
N ALA A 133 18.80 4.10 17.73
CA ALA A 133 18.43 4.43 19.12
C ALA A 133 17.78 5.82 19.30
N ASP A 134 17.95 6.73 18.33
CA ASP A 134 17.39 8.09 18.32
C ASP A 134 16.13 8.22 17.44
N ASP A 135 15.66 7.14 16.80
CA ASP A 135 14.50 7.18 15.93
C ASP A 135 13.22 7.33 16.73
N ARG A 136 12.36 8.25 16.27
CA ARG A 136 11.07 8.54 16.90
C ARG A 136 9.97 7.56 16.46
N ILE A 137 10.16 6.90 15.33
CA ILE A 137 9.22 5.96 14.74
C ILE A 137 10.02 4.71 14.40
N PRO A 138 9.74 3.57 15.06
CA PRO A 138 10.42 2.33 14.73
C PRO A 138 9.98 1.80 13.36
N PRO A 139 10.81 0.99 12.68
CA PRO A 139 10.40 0.24 11.50
C PRO A 139 9.19 -0.68 11.81
N PRO A 140 8.28 -0.91 10.84
CA PRO A 140 8.25 -0.29 9.52
C PRO A 140 7.76 1.17 9.57
N LEU A 141 8.30 2.03 8.70
CA LEU A 141 7.80 3.39 8.56
C LEU A 141 6.32 3.37 8.10
N PRO A 142 5.50 4.29 8.61
CA PRO A 142 4.13 4.46 8.14
C PRO A 142 4.07 4.64 6.62
N LEU A 143 3.10 4.03 5.93
CA LEU A 143 2.91 4.18 4.49
C LEU A 143 2.55 5.62 4.08
N GLY A 144 2.01 6.41 4.99
CA GLY A 144 1.81 7.85 4.85
C GLY A 144 3.06 8.69 5.14
N HIS A 145 4.17 8.11 5.58
CA HIS A 145 5.41 8.84 5.88
C HIS A 145 6.00 9.46 4.60
N PRO A 146 6.50 10.72 4.62
CA PRO A 146 7.05 11.38 3.43
C PRO A 146 8.14 10.58 2.70
N ASP A 147 9.06 9.96 3.45
CA ASP A 147 10.13 9.15 2.86
C ASP A 147 9.59 7.90 2.14
N VAL A 148 8.50 7.32 2.65
CA VAL A 148 7.83 6.19 2.00
C VAL A 148 7.18 6.62 0.69
N VAL A 149 6.44 7.73 0.71
CA VAL A 149 5.82 8.27 -0.50
C VAL A 149 6.87 8.65 -1.53
N PHE A 150 7.97 9.26 -1.10
CA PHE A 150 9.08 9.62 -1.98
C PHE A 150 9.69 8.37 -2.65
N GLY A 151 10.00 7.32 -1.86
CA GLY A 151 10.56 6.07 -2.41
C GLY A 151 9.61 5.37 -3.39
N VAL A 152 8.30 5.35 -3.10
CA VAL A 152 7.29 4.83 -4.02
C VAL A 152 7.28 5.63 -5.33
N VAL A 153 7.24 6.96 -5.25
CA VAL A 153 7.17 7.83 -6.43
C VAL A 153 8.43 7.73 -7.28
N GLU A 154 9.61 7.69 -6.67
CA GLU A 154 10.86 7.47 -7.41
C GLU A 154 10.84 6.14 -8.19
N GLU A 155 10.35 5.07 -7.57
CA GLU A 155 10.29 3.76 -8.22
C GLU A 155 9.26 3.74 -9.35
N LEU A 156 8.07 4.30 -9.14
CA LEU A 156 7.04 4.40 -10.18
C LEU A 156 7.54 5.18 -11.40
N ASN A 157 8.25 6.30 -11.19
CA ASN A 157 8.82 7.11 -12.28
C ASN A 157 9.96 6.38 -13.03
N ARG A 158 10.68 5.47 -12.37
CA ARG A 158 11.73 4.68 -13.02
C ARG A 158 11.17 3.64 -14.00
N MET A 159 9.91 3.25 -13.80
CA MET A 159 9.20 2.25 -14.60
C MET A 159 8.34 2.85 -15.72
N GLU A 160 8.24 4.19 -15.83
CA GLU A 160 7.63 4.90 -16.97
C GLU A 160 8.55 4.90 -18.20
#